data_AF-A0A942V3V8-F1
#
_entry.id   AF-A0A942V3V8-F1
#
_cell.length_a   1.000
_cell.length_b   1.000
_cell.length_c   1.000
_cell.angle_alpha   90.00
_cell.angle_beta   90.00
_cell.angle_gamma   90.00
#
_symmetry.space_group_name_H-M   'P 1'
#
loop_
_entity.id
_entity.type
_entity.pdbx_description
1 polymer ?
#
loop_
_entity_poly.entity_id
_entity_poly.type
_entity_poly.pdbx_seq_one_letter_code
_entity_poly.pdbx_strand_id
1 'polypeptide(L)'
;YGYFVSAQGNCRFASFKGQQVSFFNIDCSKFESKGTKWKTHAYKYWWQGTLNEALDDEFEIKSDGSFLVFRTYLSKNMENKIFK
;
A
#
# COMPACT_ATOMS: atom_id res chain seq x y z
N TYR A 1 -0.40 0.72 -14.16
CA TYR A 1 -0.18 -0.76 -14.01
C TYR A 1 0.80 -1.01 -12.86
N GLY A 2 0.90 -2.22 -12.32
CA GLY A 2 1.65 -2.48 -11.07
C GLY A 2 1.98 -3.94 -10.81
N TYR A 3 2.42 -4.23 -9.58
CA TYR A 3 2.79 -5.57 -9.11
C TYR A 3 2.32 -5.83 -7.68
N PHE A 4 2.21 -7.11 -7.32
CA PHE A 4 1.87 -7.56 -5.98
C PHE A 4 3.10 -8.02 -5.21
N VAL A 5 3.11 -7.77 -3.90
CA VAL A 5 4.08 -8.30 -2.95
C VAL A 5 3.32 -8.94 -1.80
N SER A 6 3.66 -10.19 -1.48
CA SER A 6 3.22 -10.85 -0.25
C SER A 6 4.16 -10.50 0.90
N ALA A 7 3.59 -10.20 2.06
CA ALA A 7 4.33 -9.84 3.25
C ALA A 7 3.64 -10.36 4.51
N GLN A 8 4.40 -10.45 5.60
CA GLN A 8 3.91 -10.91 6.88
C GLN A 8 4.57 -10.14 8.02
N GLY A 9 3.81 -9.78 9.05
CA GLY A 9 4.29 -9.08 10.22
C GLY A 9 4.67 -7.62 9.92
N ASN A 10 5.62 -7.08 10.69
CA ASN A 10 6.10 -5.72 10.49
C ASN A 10 7.01 -5.66 9.26
N CYS A 11 6.67 -4.83 8.28
CA CYS A 11 7.39 -4.71 7.01
C CYS A 11 7.63 -3.25 6.64
N ARG A 12 8.72 -2.99 5.92
CA ARG A 12 9.01 -1.71 5.27
C ARG A 12 9.11 -1.91 3.77
N PHE A 13 8.62 -0.93 3.02
CA PHE A 13 8.60 -0.97 1.58
C PHE A 13 9.18 0.33 1.04
N ALA A 14 10.26 0.22 0.27
CA ALA A 14 10.73 1.33 -0.55
C ALA A 14 9.63 1.75 -1.52
N SER A 15 9.37 3.04 -1.67
CA SER A 15 8.32 3.65 -2.48
C SER A 15 8.82 4.95 -3.13
N PHE A 16 7.89 5.75 -3.64
CA PHE A 16 8.13 7.12 -4.04
C PHE A 16 6.87 7.94 -3.78
N LYS A 17 7.05 9.24 -3.57
CA LYS A 17 5.94 10.16 -3.31
C LYS A 17 4.89 10.12 -4.41
N GLY A 18 3.64 9.84 -4.03
CA GLY A 18 2.51 9.73 -4.95
C GLY A 18 2.36 8.36 -5.62
N GLN A 19 3.14 7.35 -5.22
CA GLN A 19 2.90 5.95 -5.63
C GLN A 19 1.53 5.50 -5.12
N GLN A 20 0.70 4.92 -6.00
CA GLN A 20 -0.57 4.32 -5.57
C GLN A 20 -0.29 2.95 -4.97
N VAL A 21 -0.84 2.72 -3.79
CA VAL A 21 -0.68 1.48 -3.03
C VAL A 21 -2.05 0.99 -2.54
N SER A 22 -2.27 -0.32 -2.61
CA SER A 22 -3.47 -0.97 -2.09
C SER A 22 -3.08 -2.12 -1.18
N PHE A 23 -3.78 -2.25 -0.06
CA PHE A 23 -3.53 -3.24 0.98
C PHE A 23 -4.67 -4.25 1.03
N PHE A 24 -4.34 -5.53 1.00
CA PHE A 24 -5.31 -6.63 1.06
C PHE A 24 -5.00 -7.47 2.29
N ASN A 25 -5.84 -7.34 3.31
CA ASN A 25 -5.72 -8.14 4.52
C ASN A 25 -6.08 -9.60 4.23
N ILE A 26 -5.27 -10.54 4.71
CA ILE A 26 -5.54 -11.99 4.64
C ILE A 26 -5.96 -12.50 6.02
N ASP A 27 -5.15 -12.30 7.05
CA ASP A 27 -5.40 -12.82 8.41
C ASP A 27 -4.90 -11.87 9.54
N CYS A 28 -4.55 -10.62 9.22
CA CYS A 28 -4.11 -9.64 10.22
C CYS A 28 -5.29 -9.21 11.10
N SER A 29 -5.06 -9.15 12.41
CA SER A 29 -5.96 -8.54 13.40
C SER A 29 -5.51 -7.11 13.77
N LYS A 30 -4.22 -6.82 13.60
CA LYS A 30 -3.61 -5.48 13.69
C LYS A 30 -2.99 -5.13 12.35
N PHE A 31 -3.28 -3.95 11.83
CA PHE A 31 -2.76 -3.51 10.54
C PHE A 31 -2.70 -1.98 10.45
N GLU A 32 -1.53 -1.40 10.70
CA GLU A 32 -1.33 0.05 10.76
C GLU A 32 -0.18 0.48 9.85
N SER A 33 -0.42 1.51 9.05
CA SER A 33 0.56 2.05 8.12
C SER A 33 1.11 3.39 8.60
N LYS A 34 2.41 3.62 8.39
CA LYS A 34 3.08 4.92 8.51
C LYS A 34 3.68 5.30 7.16
N GLY A 35 3.59 6.57 6.78
CA GLY A 35 4.10 7.05 5.47
C GLY A 35 3.10 6.89 4.32
N THR A 36 1.82 6.62 4.63
CA THR A 36 0.72 6.58 3.66
C THR A 36 -0.30 7.68 3.95
N LYS A 37 -1.04 8.08 2.91
CA LYS A 37 -2.00 9.18 2.98
C LYS A 37 -3.21 8.88 3.85
N TRP A 38 -3.73 7.66 3.75
CA TRP A 38 -4.89 7.22 4.53
C TRP A 38 -4.47 6.22 5.60
N LYS A 39 -4.98 6.41 6.82
CA LYS A 39 -4.76 5.46 7.92
C LYS A 39 -5.35 4.11 7.55
N THR A 40 -4.58 3.05 7.76
CA THR A 40 -5.05 1.68 7.58
C THR A 40 -5.60 1.10 8.88
N HIS A 41 -6.34 0.00 8.75
CA HIS A 41 -6.77 -0.85 9.84
C HIS A 41 -6.87 -2.28 9.30
N ALA A 42 -7.13 -3.25 10.18
CA ALA A 42 -7.38 -4.63 9.76
C ALA A 42 -8.69 -4.69 8.95
N TYR A 43 -8.56 -4.59 7.62
CA TYR A 43 -9.69 -4.55 6.70
C TYR A 43 -10.46 -5.87 6.74
N LYS A 44 -11.81 -5.79 6.77
CA LYS A 44 -12.69 -6.96 6.64
C LYS A 44 -12.98 -7.28 5.18
N TYR A 45 -13.03 -6.25 4.34
CA TYR A 45 -13.24 -6.37 2.91
C TYR A 45 -12.13 -5.67 2.14
N TRP A 46 -11.62 -6.33 1.10
CA TRP A 46 -10.46 -5.86 0.36
C TRP A 46 -10.60 -4.47 -0.26
N TRP A 47 -11.78 -4.12 -0.75
CA TRP A 47 -12.01 -2.81 -1.37
C TRP A 47 -11.72 -1.64 -0.40
N GLN A 48 -11.82 -1.86 0.92
CA GLN A 48 -11.56 -0.83 1.94
C GLN A 48 -10.08 -0.40 2.01
N GLY A 49 -9.17 -1.28 1.59
CA GLY A 49 -7.72 -1.02 1.61
C GLY A 49 -7.15 -0.52 0.30
N THR A 50 -7.99 -0.25 -0.70
CA THR A 50 -7.57 0.19 -2.04
C THR A 50 -7.44 1.70 -2.16
N LEU A 51 -6.71 2.17 -3.18
CA LEU A 51 -6.56 3.59 -3.55
C LEU A 51 -5.89 4.46 -2.48
N ASN A 52 -4.90 3.89 -1.77
CA ASN A 52 -4.02 4.64 -0.89
C ASN A 52 -2.79 5.17 -1.65
N GLU A 53 -2.02 6.04 -1.01
CA GLU A 53 -0.92 6.76 -1.63
C GLU A 53 0.27 6.83 -0.67
N ALA A 54 1.47 6.47 -1.16
CA ALA A 54 2.70 6.64 -0.41
C ALA A 54 3.11 8.11 -0.39
N LEU A 55 3.48 8.62 0.78
CA LEU A 55 3.83 10.02 0.98
C LEU A 55 5.31 10.31 0.73
N ASP A 56 6.16 9.29 0.76
CA ASP A 56 7.61 9.42 0.65
C ASP A 56 8.27 8.23 -0.06
N ASP A 57 9.61 8.15 0.02
CA ASP A 57 10.46 7.07 -0.47
C ASP A 57 10.37 5.75 0.31
N GLU A 58 9.68 5.73 1.44
CA GLU A 58 9.38 4.52 2.21
C GLU A 58 8.01 4.62 2.91
N PHE A 59 7.34 3.49 3.07
CA PHE A 59 6.26 3.33 4.05
C PHE A 59 6.44 2.05 4.88
N GLU A 60 5.93 2.08 6.10
CA GLU A 60 5.99 0.97 7.07
C GLU A 60 4.58 0.44 7.33
N ILE A 61 4.45 -0.88 7.39
CA ILE A 61 3.25 -1.58 7.85
C ILE A 61 3.60 -2.31 9.14
N LYS A 62 2.85 -2.04 10.20
CA LYS A 62 2.85 -2.81 11.44
C LYS A 62 1.67 -3.75 11.43
N SER A 63 1.94 -5.05 11.47
CA SER A 63 0.89 -6.07 11.45
C SER A 63 1.27 -7.32 12.22
N ASP A 64 0.28 -8.13 12.54
CA ASP A 64 0.41 -9.40 13.26
C ASP A 64 0.09 -10.63 12.39
N GLY A 65 -0.07 -10.45 11.08
CA GLY A 65 -0.40 -11.51 10.13
C GLY A 65 0.16 -11.26 8.73
N SER A 66 -0.44 -11.93 7.76
CA SER A 66 -0.13 -11.92 6.34
C SER A 66 -1.05 -10.96 5.56
N PHE A 67 -0.48 -10.35 4.53
CA PHE A 67 -1.19 -9.43 3.66
C PHE A 67 -0.55 -9.35 2.27
N LEU A 68 -1.31 -8.83 1.30
CA LEU A 68 -0.77 -8.45 0.00
C LEU A 68 -0.73 -6.92 -0.14
N VAL A 69 0.30 -6.43 -0.81
CA VAL A 69 0.41 -5.03 -1.22
C VAL A 69 0.47 -4.96 -2.74
N PHE A 70 -0.46 -4.23 -3.35
CA PHE A 70 -0.35 -3.84 -4.76
C PHE A 70 0.31 -2.46 -4.87
N ARG A 71 1.24 -2.31 -5.80
CA ARG A 71 2.02 -1.07 -5.99
C ARG A 71 2.12 -0.72 -7.46
N THR A 72 1.82 0.53 -7.83
CA THR A 72 1.98 0.99 -9.22
C THR A 72 3.44 1.23 -9.56
N TYR A 73 3.83 1.01 -10.82
CA TYR A 73 5.20 1.31 -11.28
C TYR A 73 5.48 2.80 -11.37
N LEU A 74 4.44 3.59 -11.67
CA LEU A 74 4.52 5.02 -11.88
C LEU A 74 3.67 5.76 -10.84
N SER A 75 4.03 7.02 -10.61
CA SER A 75 3.18 7.92 -9.82
C SER A 75 1.95 8.30 -10.62
N LYS A 76 0.86 8.62 -9.93
CA LYS A 76 -0.39 9.08 -10.56
C LYS A 76 -0.16 10.27 -11.50
N ASN A 77 0.76 11.16 -11.12
CA ASN A 77 1.10 12.34 -11.92
C ASN A 77 1.92 11.97 -13.17
N MET A 78 2.80 10.98 -13.10
CA MET A 78 3.53 10.48 -14.28
C MET A 78 2.60 9.71 -15.23
N GLU A 79 1.73 8.83 -14.71
CA GLU A 79 0.76 8.11 -15.55
C GLU A 79 -0.12 9.11 -16.34
N ASN A 80 -0.63 10.15 -15.67
CA ASN A 80 -1.44 11.18 -16.33
C ASN A 80 -0.70 11.99 -17.41
N LYS A 81 0.63 12.06 -17.38
CA LYS A 81 1.45 12.77 -18.39
C LYS A 81 1.78 11.90 -19.60
N ILE A 82 1.86 10.60 -19.43
CA ILE A 82 2.27 9.66 -20.48
C ILE A 82 1.07 9.24 -21.35
N PHE A 83 -0.10 9.09 -20.74
CA PHE A 83 -1.29 8.54 -21.38
C PHE A 83 -2.38 9.58 -21.69
N LYS A 84 -2.06 10.87 -21.57
CA LYS A 84 -2.85 11.97 -22.14
C LYS A 84 -2.11 12.55 -23.33
#